data_AF-A0A444WZK1-F1
#
_entry.id   AF-A0A444WZK1-F1
#
_cell.length_a   1.000
_cell.length_b   1.000
_cell.length_c   1.000
_cell.angle_alpha   90.00
_cell.angle_beta   90.00
_cell.angle_gamma   90.00
#
_symmetry.space_group_name_H-M   'P 1'
#
loop_
_entity.id
_entity.type
_entity.pdbx_description
1 polymer ?
#
loop_
_entity_poly.entity_id
_entity_poly.type
_entity_poly.pdbx_seq_one_letter_code
_entity_poly.pdbx_strand_id
1 'polypeptide(L)'
;MVHLIANQRRLTEVAKSQIVGMQAHGIATSKIVGYMAGMAGGYSLLGFLKKDVYNYADKMRRIKIADGDANSALVYLEGKILS
;
A
#
# COMPACT_ATOMS: atom_id res chain seq x y z
N MET A 1 4.54 3.20 -24.70
CA MET A 1 4.35 3.62 -23.30
C MET A 1 3.32 4.75 -23.31
N VAL A 2 2.11 4.51 -22.80
CA VAL A 2 1.09 5.57 -22.73
C VAL A 2 1.48 6.49 -21.58
N HIS A 3 1.76 7.76 -21.88
CA HIS A 3 2.09 8.75 -20.87
C HIS A 3 0.82 9.12 -20.08
N LEU A 4 0.51 8.35 -19.03
CA LEU A 4 -0.52 8.75 -18.08
C LEU A 4 -0.02 9.93 -17.23
N ILE A 5 -0.70 11.07 -17.35
CA ILE A 5 -0.47 12.26 -16.53
C ILE A 5 -0.65 11.89 -15.06
N ALA A 6 0.26 12.31 -14.18
CA ALA A 6 0.27 11.89 -12.77
C ALA A 6 -1.06 12.17 -12.04
N ASN A 7 -1.75 13.26 -12.38
CA ASN A 7 -3.05 13.61 -11.81
C ASN A 7 -4.23 12.75 -12.29
N GLN A 8 -4.05 11.98 -13.37
CA GLN A 8 -5.07 11.08 -13.91
C GLN A 8 -4.85 9.62 -13.46
N ARG A 9 -3.69 9.32 -12.86
CA ARG A 9 -3.37 7.99 -12.31
C ARG A 9 -3.94 7.85 -10.92
N ARG A 10 -4.81 6.86 -10.72
CA ARG A 10 -5.37 6.55 -9.40
C ARG A 10 -5.49 5.06 -9.21
N LEU A 11 -5.03 4.60 -8.05
CA LEU A 11 -5.42 3.29 -7.55
C LEU A 11 -6.88 3.37 -7.12
N THR A 12 -7.75 2.58 -7.77
CA THR A 12 -9.14 2.42 -7.35
C THR A 12 -9.19 1.75 -5.97
N GLU A 13 -10.28 1.93 -5.23
CA GLU A 13 -10.43 1.27 -3.93
C GLU A 13 -10.40 -0.25 -4.05
N VAL A 14 -10.92 -0.80 -5.14
CA VAL A 14 -10.83 -2.24 -5.46
C VAL A 14 -9.37 -2.67 -5.66
N ALA A 15 -8.58 -1.90 -6.41
CA ALA A 15 -7.16 -2.19 -6.59
C ALA A 15 -6.43 -2.14 -5.24
N LYS A 16 -6.71 -1.13 -4.40
CA LYS A 16 -6.12 -1.02 -3.06
C LYS A 16 -6.47 -2.21 -2.18
N SER A 17 -7.73 -2.65 -2.16
CA SER A 17 -8.15 -3.78 -1.32
C SER A 17 -7.47 -5.09 -1.76
N GLN A 18 -7.35 -5.32 -3.07
CA GLN A 18 -6.59 -6.45 -3.61
C GLN A 18 -5.11 -6.39 -3.20
N ILE A 19 -4.47 -5.23 -3.36
CA ILE A 19 -3.07 -5.04 -2.99
C ILE A 19 -2.86 -5.35 -1.51
N VAL A 20 -3.70 -4.79 -0.62
CA VAL A 20 -3.62 -5.02 0.83
C VAL A 20 -3.86 -6.49 1.17
N GLY A 21 -4.86 -7.12 0.57
CA GLY A 21 -5.15 -8.54 0.79
C GLY A 21 -3.97 -9.42 0.40
N MET A 22 -3.35 -9.19 -0.76
CA MET A 22 -2.17 -9.95 -1.19
C MET A 22 -0.94 -9.69 -0.31
N GLN A 23 -0.72 -8.45 0.12
CA GLN A 23 0.36 -8.09 1.04
C GLN A 23 0.19 -8.74 2.42
N ALA A 24 -1.05 -8.86 2.91
CA ALA A 24 -1.36 -9.55 4.16
C ALA A 24 -0.95 -11.03 4.11
N HIS A 25 -0.91 -11.63 2.92
CA HIS A 25 -0.42 -12.99 2.67
C HIS A 25 1.07 -13.04 2.29
N GLY A 26 1.82 -11.96 2.52
CA GLY A 26 3.27 -11.91 2.29
C GLY A 26 3.69 -11.81 0.82
N ILE A 27 2.76 -11.58 -0.10
CA ILE A 27 3.09 -11.49 -1.52
C ILE A 27 3.82 -10.17 -1.79
N ALA A 28 5.00 -10.26 -2.40
CA ALA A 28 5.81 -9.09 -2.72
C ALA A 28 5.08 -8.15 -3.70
N THR A 29 5.19 -6.84 -3.49
CA THR A 29 4.57 -5.80 -4.32
C THR A 29 4.87 -5.96 -5.82
N SER A 30 6.08 -6.41 -6.18
CA SER A 30 6.45 -6.67 -7.58
C SER A 30 5.61 -7.79 -8.21
N LYS A 31 5.32 -8.85 -7.45
CA LYS A 31 4.49 -9.99 -7.89
C LYS A 31 3.01 -9.60 -7.97
N ILE A 32 2.54 -8.78 -7.04
CA ILE A 32 1.18 -8.22 -7.07
C ILE A 32 0.96 -7.42 -8.35
N VAL A 33 1.88 -6.50 -8.68
CA VAL A 33 1.77 -5.67 -9.89
C VAL A 33 1.80 -6.52 -11.16
N GLY A 34 2.64 -7.57 -11.20
CA GLY A 34 2.66 -8.52 -12.31
C GLY A 34 1.38 -9.34 -12.45
N TYR A 35 0.82 -9.81 -11.34
CA TYR A 35 -0.46 -10.52 -11.31
C TYR A 35 -1.60 -9.64 -11.84
N MET A 36 -1.70 -8.40 -11.36
CA MET A 36 -2.72 -7.45 -11.81
C MET A 36 -2.57 -7.11 -13.30
N ALA A 37 -1.33 -6.99 -13.79
CA ALA A 37 -1.08 -6.82 -15.22
C ALA A 37 -1.57 -8.03 -16.02
N GLY A 38 -1.31 -9.27 -15.55
CA GLY A 38 -1.84 -10.48 -16.17
C GLY A 38 -3.37 -10.50 -16.23
N MET A 39 -4.03 -10.15 -15.13
CA MET A 39 -5.49 -10.03 -15.03
C MET A 39 -6.05 -8.98 -15.99
N ALA A 40 -5.35 -7.85 -16.17
CA ALA A 40 -5.75 -6.78 -17.07
C ALA A 40 -5.41 -7.06 -18.55
N GLY A 41 -4.68 -8.14 -18.87
CA GLY A 41 -4.21 -8.43 -20.23
C GLY A 41 -2.93 -7.67 -20.63
N GLY A 42 -2.24 -7.05 -19.67
CA GLY A 42 -0.96 -6.39 -19.87
C GLY A 42 -0.78 -5.15 -19.01
N TYR A 43 0.48 -4.71 -18.85
CA TYR A 43 0.80 -3.51 -18.07
C TYR A 43 0.24 -2.22 -18.66
N SER A 44 0.07 -2.14 -19.99
CA SER A 44 -0.50 -0.96 -20.67
C SER A 44 -1.99 -0.76 -20.38
N LEU A 45 -2.67 -1.80 -19.90
CA LEU A 45 -4.09 -1.78 -19.57
C LEU A 45 -4.34 -1.52 -18.08
N LEU A 46 -3.28 -1.36 -17.28
CA LEU A 46 -3.40 -0.91 -15.91
C LEU A 46 -3.71 0.60 -15.86
N GLY A 47 -4.76 0.98 -15.14
CA GLY A 47 -5.08 2.39 -14.84
C GLY A 47 -4.10 3.08 -13.87
N PHE A 48 -3.03 2.39 -13.48
CA PHE A 48 -1.99 2.87 -12.57
C PHE A 48 -0.62 2.33 -12.98
N LEU A 49 0.45 3.01 -12.56
CA LEU A 49 1.81 2.53 -12.74
C LEU A 49 2.28 1.70 -11.55
N LYS A 50 3.29 0.86 -11.80
CA LYS A 50 4.03 0.16 -10.73
C LYS A 50 4.40 1.12 -9.59
N LYS A 51 4.91 2.31 -9.91
CA LYS A 51 5.29 3.34 -8.92
C LYS A 51 4.15 3.73 -7.97
N ASP A 52 2.91 3.78 -8.47
CA ASP A 52 1.76 4.19 -7.66
C ASP A 52 1.47 3.14 -6.56
N VAL A 53 1.64 1.85 -6.86
CA VAL A 53 1.52 0.76 -5.88
C VAL A 53 2.62 0.81 -4.82
N TYR A 54 3.87 1.08 -5.22
CA TYR A 54 4.97 1.21 -4.25
C TYR A 54 4.77 2.42 -3.34
N ASN A 55 4.32 3.57 -3.87
CA ASN A 55 4.01 4.75 -3.08
C ASN A 55 2.89 4.48 -2.07
N TYR A 56 1.84 3.75 -2.49
CA TYR A 56 0.76 3.37 -1.60
C TYR A 56 1.22 2.42 -0.48
N ALA A 57 1.99 1.39 -0.82
CA ALA A 57 2.54 0.44 0.15
C ALA A 57 3.46 1.14 1.18
N ASP A 58 4.29 2.07 0.72
CA ASP A 58 5.15 2.86 1.59
C ASP A 58 4.36 3.78 2.53
N LYS A 59 3.33 4.45 2.01
CA LYS A 59 2.41 5.27 2.82
C LYS A 59 1.75 4.43 3.91
N MET A 60 1.24 3.24 3.58
CA MET A 60 0.61 2.33 4.54
C MET A 60 1.60 1.86 5.61
N ARG A 61 2.84 1.54 5.22
CA ARG A 61 3.89 1.17 6.17
C ARG A 61 4.18 2.31 7.15
N ARG A 62 4.31 3.54 6.66
CA ARG A 62 4.57 4.71 7.52
C ARG A 62 3.45 4.99 8.50
N ILE A 63 2.19 4.87 8.07
CA ILE A 63 1.03 5.00 8.96
C ILE A 63 1.08 3.93 10.06
N LYS A 64 1.31 2.67 9.70
CA LYS A 64 1.39 1.58 10.69
C LYS A 64 2.51 1.78 11.71
N ILE A 65 3.67 2.31 11.30
CA ILE A 65 4.78 2.62 12.21
C ILE A 65 4.36 3.75 13.15
N ALA A 66 3.82 4.85 12.62
CA ALA A 66 3.38 5.98 13.44
C ALA A 66 2.32 5.59 14.47
N ASP A 67 1.35 4.75 14.08
CA ASP A 67 0.33 4.22 15.00
C ASP A 67 0.96 3.34 16.11
N GLY A 68 1.95 2.52 15.76
CA GLY A 68 2.70 1.71 16.71
C GLY A 68 3.51 2.53 17.70
N ASP A 69 4.16 3.60 17.23
CA ASP A 69 4.92 4.52 18.07
C ASP A 69 3.99 5.24 19.06
N ALA A 70 2.85 5.74 18.59
CA ALA A 70 1.83 6.36 19.42
C ALA A 70 1.28 5.40 20.48
N ASN A 71 0.97 4.16 20.09
CA ASN A 71 0.50 3.14 21.02
C ASN A 71 1.56 2.79 22.09
N SER A 72 2.83 2.71 21.70
CA SER A 72 3.94 2.45 22.62
C SER A 72 4.14 3.57 23.64
N ALA A 73 4.03 4.83 23.19
CA ALA A 73 4.12 6.00 24.08
C ALA A 73 2.96 6.02 25.10
N LEU A 74 1.74 5.69 24.68
CA LEU A 74 0.58 5.60 25.57
C LEU A 74 0.79 4.53 26.65
N VAL A 75 1.19 3.32 26.26
CA VAL A 75 1.46 2.21 27.20
C VAL A 75 2.53 2.60 28.23
N TYR A 76 3.58 3.31 27.80
CA TYR A 76 4.63 3.79 28.71
C TYR A 76 4.08 4.80 29.73
N LEU A 77 3.27 5.76 29.28
CA LEU A 77 2.67 6.78 30.15
C LEU A 77 1.68 6.16 31.15
N GLU A 78 0.85 5.21 30.73
CA GLU A 78 -0.06 4.49 31.62
C GLU A 78 0.70 3.71 32.69
N GLY A 79 1.76 2.99 32.31
CA GLY A 79 2.61 2.27 33.25
C GLY A 79 3.28 3.18 34.28
N LYS A 80 3.63 4.42 33.89
CA LYS A 80 4.17 5.47 34.77
C LYS A 80 3.14 6.08 35.73
N ILE A 81 1.87 6.13 35.33
CA ILE A 81 0.77 6.65 36.16
C ILE A 81 0.34 5.60 37.19
N LEU A 82 0.49 4.31 36.87
CA LEU A 82 0.11 3.19 37.70
C LEU A 82 1.24 2.66 38.62
N SER A 83 2.47 3.17 38.48
CA SER A 83 3.63 2.85 39.33
C SER A 83 3.86 3.91 40.41
#